data_AF-A0A1H4P721-F1
#
_entry.id   AF-A0A1H4P721-F1
#
_cell.length_a   1.000
_cell.length_b   1.000
_cell.length_c   1.000
_cell.angle_alpha   90.00
_cell.angle_beta   90.00
_cell.angle_gamma   90.00
#
_symmetry.space_group_name_H-M   'P 1'
#
loop_
_entity.id
_entity.type
_entity.pdbx_description
1 polymer ?
#
loop_
_entity_poly.entity_id
_entity_poly.type
_entity_poly.pdbx_seq_one_letter_code
_entity_poly.pdbx_strand_id
1 'polypeptide(L)'
;MNPADELAAAADKLRALATAVSAPEPALQPFHAEGCDVTQGRTPGLYDVATTQTPELANYIAAMDPTVGLALADWLETTAAKLNHSTHPGWQDHVEPHALTVARAILGGQP
;
A
#
# COMPACT_ATOMS: atom_id res chain seq x y z
N MET A 1 18.74 2.01 11.63
CA MET A 1 18.23 1.49 10.35
C MET A 1 18.85 2.34 9.27
N ASN A 2 19.41 1.76 8.21
CA ASN A 2 19.91 2.58 7.09
C ASN A 2 18.71 2.95 6.16
N PRO A 3 18.87 3.94 5.27
CA PRO A 3 17.76 4.39 4.44
C PRO A 3 17.17 3.29 3.54
N ALA A 4 18.00 2.44 2.94
CA ALA A 4 17.53 1.31 2.16
C ALA A 4 16.75 0.28 3.02
N ASP A 5 17.16 0.06 4.28
CA ASP A 5 16.43 -0.80 5.22
C ASP A 5 15.06 -0.21 5.57
N GLU A 6 14.93 1.12 5.69
CA GLU A 6 13.64 1.80 5.93
C GLU A 6 12.67 1.58 4.76
N LEU A 7 13.16 1.68 3.52
CA LEU A 7 12.36 1.41 2.31
C LEU A 7 11.90 -0.06 2.27
N ALA A 8 12.80 -1.00 2.55
CA ALA A 8 12.47 -2.42 2.59
C ALA A 8 11.44 -2.74 3.68
N ALA A 9 11.60 -2.18 4.89
CA ALA A 9 10.65 -2.37 5.98
C ALA A 9 9.26 -1.80 5.66
N ALA A 10 9.18 -0.67 4.94
CA ALA A 10 7.91 -0.12 4.48
C ALA A 10 7.24 -1.00 3.43
N ALA A 11 8.00 -1.56 2.49
CA ALA A 11 7.50 -2.52 1.50
C ALA A 11 6.92 -3.78 2.18
N ASP A 12 7.64 -4.35 3.15
CA ASP A 12 7.19 -5.51 3.92
C ASP A 12 5.89 -5.22 4.69
N LYS A 13 5.79 -4.03 5.29
CA LYS A 13 4.57 -3.59 5.98
C LYS A 13 3.38 -3.52 5.02
N LEU A 14 3.55 -2.96 3.82
CA LEU A 14 2.48 -2.90 2.82
C LEU A 14 2.02 -4.29 2.38
N ARG A 15 2.96 -5.21 2.14
CA ARG A 15 2.63 -6.61 1.78
C ARG A 15 1.93 -7.35 2.90
N ALA A 16 2.34 -7.13 4.15
CA ALA A 16 1.67 -7.70 5.31
C ALA A 16 0.22 -7.19 5.45
N LEU A 17 0.01 -5.89 5.23
CA LEU A 17 -1.34 -5.28 5.24
C LEU A 17 -2.20 -5.82 4.09
N ALA A 18 -1.65 -5.93 2.88
CA ALA A 18 -2.37 -6.49 1.73
C ALA A 18 -2.74 -7.97 1.94
N THR A 19 -1.85 -8.75 2.56
CA THR A 19 -2.11 -10.15 2.93
C THR A 19 -3.21 -10.24 4.00
N ALA A 20 -3.21 -9.34 4.99
CA ALA A 20 -4.22 -9.34 6.05
C ALA A 20 -5.63 -9.00 5.54
N VAL A 21 -5.74 -8.18 4.48
CA VAL A 21 -7.01 -7.86 3.83
C VAL A 21 -7.47 -8.97 2.89
N SER A 22 -6.56 -9.83 2.42
CA SER A 22 -6.88 -10.95 1.53
C SER A 22 -7.50 -12.14 2.28
N ALA A 23 -8.83 -12.20 2.32
CA ALA A 23 -9.54 -13.49 2.28
C ALA A 23 -9.29 -14.17 0.90
N PRO A 24 -9.72 -15.42 0.61
CA PRO A 24 -9.11 -16.26 -0.45
C PRO A 24 -9.01 -15.58 -1.82
N GLU A 25 -7.89 -15.84 -2.51
CA GLU A 25 -7.48 -15.43 -3.87
C GLU A 25 -7.95 -14.02 -4.31
N PRO A 26 -7.08 -13.00 -4.28
CA PRO A 26 -7.42 -11.63 -4.69
C PRO A 26 -8.04 -11.52 -6.08
N ALA A 27 -7.69 -12.40 -7.02
CA ALA A 27 -8.28 -12.40 -8.37
C ALA A 27 -9.74 -12.91 -8.39
N LEU A 28 -10.20 -13.54 -7.31
CA LEU A 28 -11.57 -14.04 -7.14
C LEU A 28 -12.46 -13.09 -6.32
N GLN A 29 -11.92 -12.00 -5.80
CA GLN A 29 -12.70 -11.00 -5.09
C GLN A 29 -12.94 -9.79 -5.98
N PRO A 30 -14.19 -9.37 -6.19
CA PRO A 30 -14.46 -8.05 -6.74
C PRO A 30 -14.15 -7.03 -5.65
N PHE A 31 -12.89 -6.59 -5.57
CA PHE A 31 -12.46 -5.51 -4.66
C PHE A 31 -13.22 -4.18 -4.91
N HIS A 32 -14.01 -4.11 -5.99
CA HIS A 32 -15.05 -3.12 -6.20
C HIS A 32 -16.29 -3.78 -6.84
N ALA A 33 -17.13 -4.44 -6.05
CA ALA A 33 -18.51 -4.62 -6.49
C ALA A 33 -19.22 -3.27 -6.30
N GLU A 34 -19.37 -2.51 -7.38
CA GLU A 34 -20.17 -1.29 -7.39
C GLU A 34 -21.60 -1.63 -6.94
N GLY A 35 -21.91 -1.27 -5.71
CA GLY A 35 -23.21 -1.43 -5.10
C GLY A 35 -23.47 -0.23 -4.21
N CYS A 36 -24.02 0.84 -4.78
CA CYS A 36 -24.72 1.84 -4.00
C CYS A 36 -25.96 1.17 -3.39
N ASP A 37 -25.81 0.42 -2.30
CA ASP A 37 -26.94 0.12 -1.42
C ASP A 37 -26.50 0.19 0.05
N VAL A 38 -27.20 1.03 0.79
CA VAL A 38 -26.93 1.39 2.19
C VAL A 38 -27.46 0.33 3.16
N THR A 39 -27.63 -0.92 2.69
CA THR A 39 -28.09 -2.04 3.53
C THR A 39 -26.90 -2.85 4.03
N GLN A 40 -26.26 -2.30 5.06
CA GLN A 40 -25.23 -2.95 5.85
C GLN A 40 -25.63 -4.40 6.21
N GLY A 41 -24.87 -5.39 5.72
CA GLY A 41 -24.75 -6.69 6.39
C GLY A 41 -25.63 -7.87 5.92
N ARG A 42 -26.08 -7.96 4.67
CA ARG A 42 -26.97 -9.07 4.26
C ARG A 42 -26.30 -10.33 3.68
N THR A 43 -25.06 -10.26 3.22
CA THR A 43 -24.43 -11.40 2.50
C THR A 43 -23.29 -12.01 3.31
N PRO A 44 -23.44 -13.24 3.83
CA PRO A 44 -22.33 -13.98 4.43
C PRO A 44 -21.21 -14.15 3.39
N GLY A 45 -20.01 -13.67 3.71
CA GLY A 45 -18.83 -13.78 2.84
C GLY A 45 -18.49 -12.53 2.01
N LEU A 46 -19.27 -11.44 2.11
CA LEU A 46 -18.86 -10.14 1.58
C LEU A 46 -18.17 -9.33 2.69
N TYR A 47 -16.88 -9.04 2.52
CA TYR A 47 -16.15 -8.12 3.39
C TYR A 47 -16.29 -6.71 2.82
N ASP A 48 -17.16 -5.91 3.43
CA ASP A 48 -17.32 -4.50 3.06
C ASP A 48 -16.17 -3.68 3.67
N VAL A 49 -15.18 -3.34 2.84
CA VAL A 49 -13.97 -2.61 3.28
C VAL A 49 -14.20 -1.09 3.23
N ALA A 50 -15.14 -0.62 2.40
CA ALA A 50 -15.60 0.76 2.37
C ALA A 50 -16.90 0.91 1.55
N THR A 51 -17.84 1.72 2.05
CA THR A 51 -19.08 2.08 1.33
C THR A 51 -18.90 3.43 0.65
N THR A 52 -19.38 3.56 -0.60
CA THR A 52 -19.24 4.83 -1.35
C THR A 52 -20.60 5.37 -1.73
N GLN A 53 -20.89 6.58 -1.27
CA GLN A 53 -22.15 7.27 -1.56
C GLN A 53 -22.12 7.98 -2.92
N THR A 54 -20.92 8.21 -3.48
CA THR A 54 -20.73 8.89 -4.77
C THR A 54 -19.60 8.26 -5.58
N PRO A 55 -19.58 8.44 -6.92
CA PRO A 55 -18.47 7.99 -7.78
C PRO A 55 -17.11 8.57 -7.41
N GLU A 56 -17.04 9.79 -6.87
CA GLU A 56 -15.78 10.42 -6.42
C GLU A 56 -15.19 9.71 -5.21
N LEU A 57 -16.04 9.29 -4.26
CA LEU A 57 -15.63 8.46 -3.12
C LEU A 57 -15.18 7.07 -3.58
N ALA A 58 -15.87 6.48 -4.57
CA ALA A 58 -15.46 5.22 -5.19
C ALA A 58 -14.06 5.32 -5.80
N ASN A 59 -13.79 6.37 -6.57
CA ASN A 59 -12.46 6.62 -7.15
C ASN A 59 -11.38 6.83 -6.08
N TYR A 60 -11.70 7.55 -5.00
CA TYR A 60 -10.77 7.76 -3.89
C TYR A 60 -10.43 6.46 -3.16
N ILE A 61 -11.42 5.59 -2.94
CA ILE A 61 -11.22 4.28 -2.31
C ILE A 61 -10.50 3.31 -3.23
N ALA A 62 -10.79 3.33 -4.54
CA ALA A 62 -10.04 2.55 -5.54
C ALA A 62 -8.56 2.95 -5.62
N ALA A 63 -8.22 4.22 -5.34
CA ALA A 63 -6.83 4.63 -5.19
C ALA A 63 -6.12 4.01 -3.97
N MET A 64 -6.89 3.44 -3.03
CA MET A 64 -6.41 2.71 -1.85
C MET A 64 -6.51 1.19 -2.01
N ASP A 65 -6.77 0.71 -3.23
CA ASP A 65 -6.86 -0.71 -3.56
C ASP A 65 -5.57 -1.46 -3.15
N PRO A 66 -5.65 -2.68 -2.60
CA PRO A 66 -4.47 -3.44 -2.21
C PRO A 66 -3.42 -3.61 -3.33
N THR A 67 -3.83 -3.66 -4.60
CA THR A 67 -2.89 -3.71 -5.74
C THR A 67 -2.04 -2.44 -5.86
N VAL A 68 -2.58 -1.27 -5.48
CA VAL A 68 -1.80 -0.03 -5.39
C VAL A 68 -0.77 -0.14 -4.27
N GLY A 69 -1.16 -0.70 -3.12
CA GLY A 69 -0.24 -0.98 -2.01
C GLY A 69 0.89 -1.95 -2.40
N LEU A 70 0.59 -2.99 -3.19
CA LEU A 70 1.58 -3.93 -3.72
C LEU A 70 2.52 -3.28 -4.74
N ALA A 71 2.00 -2.50 -5.68
CA ALA A 71 2.81 -1.75 -6.64
C ALA A 71 3.75 -0.75 -5.92
N LEU A 72 3.27 -0.11 -4.86
CA LEU A 72 4.08 0.77 -4.03
C LEU A 72 5.18 -0.01 -3.28
N ALA A 73 4.88 -1.21 -2.77
CA ALA A 73 5.87 -2.08 -2.14
C ALA A 73 6.98 -2.49 -3.12
N ASP A 74 6.64 -2.87 -4.35
CA ASP A 74 7.62 -3.24 -5.39
C ASP A 74 8.51 -2.06 -5.78
N TRP A 75 7.94 -0.85 -5.86
CA TRP A 75 8.71 0.37 -6.10
C TRP A 75 9.69 0.68 -4.97
N LEU A 76 9.26 0.56 -3.71
CA LEU A 76 10.11 0.79 -2.53
C LEU A 76 11.26 -0.22 -2.47
N GLU A 77 11.00 -1.50 -2.74
CA GLU A 77 12.02 -2.55 -2.76
C GLU A 77 13.03 -2.34 -3.91
N THR A 78 12.56 -1.99 -5.10
CA THR A 78 13.43 -1.66 -6.23
C THR A 78 14.33 -0.47 -5.91
N THR A 79 13.78 0.54 -5.23
CA THR A 79 14.54 1.72 -4.81
C THR A 79 15.57 1.37 -3.73
N ALA A 80 15.22 0.54 -2.75
CA ALA A 80 16.14 0.02 -1.75
C ALA A 80 17.32 -0.73 -2.38
N ALA A 81 17.04 -1.62 -3.35
CA ALA A 81 18.05 -2.36 -4.08
C ALA A 81 18.99 -1.42 -4.86
N LYS A 82 18.44 -0.40 -5.52
CA LYS A 82 19.22 0.62 -6.23
C LYS A 82 20.12 1.40 -5.27
N LEU A 83 19.62 1.84 -4.13
CA LEU A 83 20.40 2.57 -3.12
C LEU A 83 21.56 1.73 -2.60
N ASN A 84 21.31 0.46 -2.28
CA ASN A 84 22.35 -0.47 -1.82
C ASN A 84 23.42 -0.75 -2.88
N HIS A 85 23.03 -0.82 -4.16
CA HIS A 85 23.96 -1.16 -5.23
C HIS A 85 24.78 0.03 -5.75
N SER A 86 24.19 1.23 -5.76
CA SER A 86 24.72 2.37 -6.52
C SER A 86 25.02 3.62 -5.71
N THR A 87 24.68 3.64 -4.41
CA THR A 87 24.83 4.85 -3.58
C THR A 87 25.61 4.55 -2.31
N HIS A 88 26.60 5.39 -2.02
CA HIS A 88 27.36 5.29 -0.77
C HIS A 88 26.41 5.44 0.44
N PRO A 89 26.52 4.62 1.51
CA PRO A 89 25.54 4.58 2.60
C PRO A 89 25.19 5.94 3.22
N GLY A 90 26.18 6.81 3.42
CA GLY A 90 25.96 8.16 3.98
C GLY A 90 25.26 9.18 3.07
N TRP A 91 24.95 8.83 1.81
CA TRP A 91 24.31 9.73 0.84
C TRP A 91 22.91 9.28 0.44
N GLN A 92 22.48 8.09 0.87
CA GLN A 92 21.21 7.50 0.43
C GLN A 92 20.00 8.40 0.75
N ASP A 93 20.00 9.07 1.90
CA ASP A 93 18.97 10.04 2.30
C ASP A 93 18.87 11.25 1.35
N HIS A 94 19.98 11.67 0.75
CA HIS A 94 20.02 12.81 -0.16
C HIS A 94 19.66 12.44 -1.60
N VAL A 95 19.88 11.18 -1.99
CA VAL A 95 19.65 10.71 -3.36
C VAL A 95 18.19 10.37 -3.61
N GLU A 96 17.50 9.76 -2.63
CA GLU A 96 16.09 9.36 -2.76
C GLU A 96 15.22 9.89 -1.60
N PRO A 97 15.21 11.22 -1.33
CA PRO A 97 14.51 11.79 -0.17
C PRO A 97 13.00 11.51 -0.20
N HIS A 98 12.39 11.50 -1.39
CA HIS A 98 10.95 11.28 -1.53
C HIS A 98 10.52 9.86 -1.20
N ALA A 99 11.30 8.86 -1.61
CA ALA A 99 11.03 7.47 -1.26
C ALA A 99 11.07 7.27 0.25
N LEU A 100 12.00 7.93 0.93
CA LEU A 100 12.13 7.87 2.39
C LEU A 100 11.01 8.59 3.11
N THR A 101 10.58 9.76 2.63
CA THR A 101 9.40 10.44 3.19
C THR A 101 8.17 9.53 3.12
N VAL A 102 7.95 8.85 1.99
CA VAL A 102 6.84 7.89 1.83
C VAL A 102 7.01 6.70 2.76
N ALA A 103 8.20 6.09 2.82
CA ALA A 103 8.46 4.95 3.70
C ALA A 103 8.25 5.28 5.17
N ARG A 104 8.72 6.45 5.63
CA ARG A 104 8.52 6.93 7.01
C ARG A 104 7.06 7.16 7.32
N ALA A 105 6.30 7.76 6.40
CA ALA A 105 4.86 7.91 6.55
C ALA A 105 4.15 6.54 6.68
N ILE A 106 4.52 5.56 5.85
CA ILE A 106 4.00 4.18 5.94
C ILE A 106 4.34 3.53 7.28
N LEU A 107 5.56 3.71 7.77
CA LEU A 107 6.02 3.16 9.05
C LEU A 107 5.40 3.86 10.27
N GLY A 108 4.79 5.04 10.09
CA GLY A 108 4.18 5.83 11.15
C GLY A 108 5.13 6.83 11.81
N GLY A 109 6.25 7.14 11.16
CA GLY A 109 7.14 8.24 11.53
C GLY A 109 6.66 9.60 10.99
N GLN A 110 7.12 10.70 11.57
CA GLN A 110 6.95 12.03 10.96
C GLN A 110 7.82 12.15 9.70
N PRO A 111 7.35 12.89 8.67
CA PRO A 111 8.11 13.17 7.45
C PRO A 111 9.39 13.96 7.73
#